data_AF-A0A528IIX1-F1
#
_entry.id   AF-A0A528IIX1-F1
#
_cell.length_a   1.000
_cell.length_b   1.000
_cell.length_c   1.000
_cell.angle_alpha   90.00
_cell.angle_beta   90.00
_cell.angle_gamma   90.00
#
_symmetry.space_group_name_H-M   'P 1'
#
loop_
_entity.id
_entity.type
_entity.pdbx_description
1 polymer ?
#
loop_
_entity_poly.entity_id
_entity_poly.type
_entity_poly.pdbx_seq_one_letter_code
_entity_poly.pdbx_strand_id
1 'polypeptide(L)'
;MARPATAAVRLLTGEREPVRLATTVNIVLRGLQTIDGMPCEVGDRVLVKDQSDPTQNGIYTVSEGEWFRAADARTARTLQKGTTVHTQVGTVNADRVFQFTADEPVVGTDAIAIIPFVSPDISDVVDKVEALRDETQVLKDATEASAGQAAASASTSAANAGQTAADVVA
;
A
#
# COMPACT_ATOMS: atom_id res chain seq x y z
N MET A 1 -11.50 -38.44 8.22
CA MET A 1 -10.85 -38.19 6.92
C MET A 1 -9.72 -37.20 7.16
N ALA A 2 -8.48 -37.63 6.95
CA ALA A 2 -7.31 -36.76 7.09
C ALA A 2 -7.38 -35.67 6.02
N ARG A 3 -7.37 -34.40 6.44
CA ARG A 3 -7.14 -33.29 5.51
C ARG A 3 -5.79 -33.53 4.86
N PRO A 4 -5.68 -33.56 3.51
CA PRO A 4 -4.39 -33.73 2.88
C PRO A 4 -3.50 -32.57 3.33
N ALA A 5 -2.33 -32.90 3.87
CA ALA A 5 -1.27 -31.94 4.08
C ALA A 5 -0.87 -31.46 2.69
N THR A 6 -1.46 -30.35 2.24
CA THR A 6 -0.97 -29.60 1.10
C THR A 6 0.47 -29.23 1.45
N ALA A 7 1.42 -30.02 0.99
CA ALA A 7 2.79 -29.59 0.82
C ALA A 7 2.69 -28.40 -0.14
N ALA A 8 2.54 -27.21 0.43
CA ALA A 8 2.50 -25.98 -0.32
C ALA A 8 3.74 -25.98 -1.19
N VAL A 9 3.55 -25.88 -2.51
CA VAL A 9 4.55 -25.30 -3.40
C VAL A 9 5.04 -24.08 -2.63
N ARG A 10 6.26 -24.15 -2.10
CA ARG A 10 6.86 -23.09 -1.31
C ARG A 10 7.15 -21.99 -2.30
N LEU A 11 6.11 -21.27 -2.72
CA LEU A 11 6.26 -20.02 -3.41
C LEU A 11 6.97 -19.15 -2.38
N LEU A 12 8.20 -18.74 -2.69
CA LEU A 12 8.97 -17.81 -1.88
C LEU A 12 8.33 -16.41 -1.98
N THR A 13 7.02 -16.29 -1.74
CA THR A 13 6.33 -15.01 -1.76
C THR A 13 6.87 -14.17 -0.63
N GLY A 14 7.11 -12.87 -0.86
CA GLY A 14 7.41 -11.95 0.24
C GLY A 14 6.30 -11.95 1.29
N GLU A 15 5.07 -12.27 0.89
CA GLU A 15 3.92 -12.28 1.77
C GLU A 15 3.79 -13.56 2.60
N ARG A 16 3.48 -13.40 3.89
CA ARG A 16 3.11 -14.47 4.83
C ARG A 16 1.59 -14.64 4.87
N GLU A 17 1.13 -15.81 5.33
CA GLU A 17 -0.30 -16.00 5.57
C GLU A 17 -0.85 -14.91 6.51
N PRO A 18 -2.05 -14.38 6.23
CA PRO A 18 -2.66 -13.35 7.05
C PRO A 18 -2.70 -13.73 8.53
N VAL A 19 -2.51 -12.74 9.39
CA VAL A 19 -2.74 -12.86 10.82
C VAL A 19 -4.12 -12.33 11.14
N ARG A 20 -4.76 -12.91 12.15
CA ARG A 20 -6.04 -12.42 12.63
C ARG A 20 -5.86 -11.08 13.35
N LEU A 21 -4.83 -10.99 14.20
CA LEU A 21 -4.62 -9.86 15.12
C LEU A 21 -3.16 -9.40 15.10
N ALA A 22 -2.91 -8.16 15.51
CA ALA A 22 -1.57 -7.64 15.75
C ALA A 22 -1.50 -6.94 17.10
N THR A 23 -0.39 -7.10 17.81
CA THR A 23 -0.18 -6.46 19.12
C THR A 23 -0.17 -4.93 19.00
N THR A 24 -0.52 -4.27 20.10
CA THR A 24 -0.35 -2.82 20.29
C THR A 24 0.56 -2.50 21.48
N VAL A 25 0.88 -3.50 22.29
CA VAL A 25 1.68 -3.42 23.53
C VAL A 25 2.45 -4.71 23.73
N ASN A 26 3.39 -4.70 24.68
CA ASN A 26 4.07 -5.91 25.13
C ASN A 26 3.08 -6.89 25.79
N ILE A 27 3.16 -8.16 25.41
CA ILE A 27 2.31 -9.24 25.91
C ILE A 27 3.16 -10.40 26.44
N VAL A 28 2.55 -11.29 27.22
CA VAL A 28 3.16 -12.58 27.55
C VAL A 28 2.78 -13.58 26.46
N LEU A 29 3.72 -14.32 25.90
CA LEU A 29 3.47 -15.27 24.79
C LEU A 29 2.89 -16.61 25.27
N ARG A 30 1.79 -16.56 26.02
CA ARG A 30 1.08 -17.75 26.53
C ARG A 30 -0.38 -17.46 26.84
N GLY A 31 -1.22 -18.49 26.78
CA GLY A 31 -2.64 -18.43 27.15
C GLY A 31 -3.48 -17.61 26.19
N LEU A 32 -4.80 -17.70 26.37
CA LEU A 32 -5.75 -16.88 25.62
C LEU A 32 -5.79 -15.47 26.22
N GLN A 33 -5.72 -14.48 25.35
CA GLN A 33 -5.63 -13.06 25.72
C GLN A 33 -6.51 -12.24 24.79
N THR A 34 -6.75 -10.98 25.17
CA THR A 34 -7.36 -10.00 24.28
C THR A 34 -6.26 -9.17 23.64
N ILE A 35 -6.21 -9.17 22.31
CA ILE A 35 -5.23 -8.42 21.52
C ILE A 35 -5.99 -7.39 20.68
N ASP A 36 -5.56 -6.13 20.75
CA ASP A 36 -6.16 -5.02 20.00
C ASP A 36 -7.70 -4.92 20.16
N GLY A 37 -8.19 -5.19 21.37
CA GLY A 37 -9.61 -5.14 21.72
C GLY A 37 -10.42 -6.40 21.36
N MET A 38 -9.80 -7.42 20.76
CA MET A 38 -10.47 -8.65 20.33
C MET A 38 -9.93 -9.89 21.06
N PRO A 39 -10.78 -10.83 21.50
CA PRO A 39 -10.32 -12.06 22.13
C PRO A 39 -9.66 -13.00 21.11
N CYS A 40 -8.53 -13.59 21.51
CA CYS A 40 -7.88 -14.65 20.75
C CYS A 40 -8.48 -16.01 21.05
N GLU A 41 -8.49 -16.88 20.04
CA GLU A 41 -8.85 -18.29 20.13
C GLU A 41 -7.63 -19.18 19.84
N VAL A 42 -7.66 -20.44 20.28
CA VAL A 42 -6.58 -21.39 20.00
C VAL A 42 -6.44 -21.59 18.49
N GLY A 43 -5.20 -21.51 18.00
CA GLY A 43 -4.90 -21.63 16.57
C GLY A 43 -4.92 -20.30 15.81
N ASP A 44 -5.37 -19.21 16.42
CA ASP A 44 -5.29 -17.89 15.81
C ASP A 44 -3.84 -17.50 15.53
N ARG A 45 -3.63 -16.84 14.39
CA ARG A 45 -2.34 -16.23 14.04
C ARG A 45 -2.31 -14.80 14.54
N VAL A 46 -1.27 -14.44 15.29
CA VAL A 46 -1.08 -13.10 15.85
C VAL A 46 0.29 -12.56 15.43
N LEU A 47 0.32 -11.35 14.88
CA LEU A 47 1.54 -10.60 14.68
C LEU A 47 1.95 -9.95 15.99
N VAL A 48 3.07 -10.41 16.54
CA VAL A 48 3.70 -9.87 17.73
C VAL A 48 4.80 -8.91 17.28
N LYS A 49 4.56 -7.60 17.44
CA LYS A 49 5.48 -6.56 16.96
C LYS A 49 5.96 -5.58 18.05
N ASP A 50 5.35 -5.61 19.23
CA ASP A 50 5.61 -4.64 20.31
C ASP A 50 6.20 -5.29 21.58
N GLN A 51 7.00 -6.35 21.44
CA GLN A 51 7.72 -6.92 22.58
C GLN A 51 8.80 -5.97 23.07
N SER A 52 9.04 -5.94 24.39
CA SER A 52 10.18 -5.22 24.97
C SER A 52 11.52 -5.83 24.55
N ASP A 53 11.55 -7.16 24.33
CA ASP A 53 12.67 -7.84 23.67
C ASP A 53 12.33 -8.03 22.18
N PRO A 54 12.96 -7.28 21.27
CA PRO A 54 12.65 -7.34 19.84
C PRO A 54 13.04 -8.67 19.19
N THR A 55 13.86 -9.51 19.84
CA THR A 55 14.14 -10.87 19.35
C THR A 55 12.89 -11.74 19.39
N GLN A 56 11.92 -11.43 20.25
CA GLN A 56 10.65 -12.14 20.41
C GLN A 56 9.59 -11.70 19.40
N ASN A 57 9.79 -10.60 18.67
CA ASN A 57 8.86 -10.18 17.62
C ASN A 57 8.77 -11.21 16.49
N GLY A 58 7.60 -11.32 15.86
CA GLY A 58 7.32 -12.25 14.76
C GLY A 58 5.85 -12.65 14.70
N ILE A 59 5.55 -13.72 13.97
CA ILE A 59 4.19 -14.25 13.84
C ILE A 59 4.06 -15.50 14.72
N TYR A 60 3.03 -15.54 15.55
CA TYR A 60 2.78 -16.62 16.50
C TYR A 60 1.42 -17.25 16.28
N THR A 61 1.31 -18.53 16.64
CA THR A 61 0.06 -19.26 16.76
C THR A 61 -0.33 -19.33 18.23
N VAL A 62 -1.54 -18.86 18.53
CA VAL A 62 -2.12 -18.80 19.88
C VAL A 62 -2.40 -20.21 20.40
N SER A 63 -2.12 -20.40 21.68
CA SER A 63 -2.38 -21.63 22.44
C SER A 63 -2.85 -21.28 23.85
N GLU A 64 -3.52 -22.22 24.52
CA GLU A 64 -3.82 -22.13 25.96
C GLU A 64 -2.53 -22.21 26.81
N GLY A 65 -1.49 -22.86 26.27
CA GLY A 65 -0.15 -22.91 26.83
C GLY A 65 0.76 -21.84 26.23
N GLU A 66 2.04 -22.17 26.07
CA GLU A 66 2.99 -21.31 25.36
C GLU A 66 2.59 -21.14 23.89
N TRP A 67 2.76 -19.94 23.37
CA TRP A 67 2.57 -19.65 21.95
C TRP A 67 3.81 -20.04 21.17
N PHE A 68 3.61 -20.54 19.95
CA PHE A 68 4.70 -20.98 19.09
C PHE A 68 4.80 -20.08 17.87
N ARG A 69 6.02 -19.85 17.38
CA ARG A 69 6.20 -19.14 16.09
C ARG A 69 5.52 -19.92 14.98
N ALA A 70 4.81 -19.21 14.10
CA ALA A 70 4.12 -19.82 12.97
C ALA A 70 5.10 -20.54 12.04
N ALA A 71 4.67 -21.67 11.47
CA ALA A 71 5.54 -22.57 10.73
C ALA A 71 6.19 -21.92 9.49
N ASP A 72 5.50 -20.95 8.88
CA ASP A 72 5.91 -20.16 7.72
C ASP A 72 6.68 -18.87 8.08
N ALA A 73 6.94 -18.62 9.37
CA ALA A 73 7.53 -17.39 9.90
C ALA A 73 8.51 -17.66 11.06
N ARG A 74 9.39 -18.65 10.90
CA ARG A 74 10.34 -19.13 11.93
C ARG A 74 11.80 -19.24 11.47
N THR A 75 12.13 -18.67 10.31
CA THR A 75 13.50 -18.68 9.76
C THR A 75 13.92 -17.27 9.35
N ALA A 76 15.23 -17.03 9.28
CA ALA A 76 15.78 -15.74 8.84
C ALA A 76 15.17 -15.29 7.52
N ARG A 77 15.15 -16.21 6.55
CA ARG A 77 14.60 -15.99 5.22
C ARG A 77 13.10 -15.66 5.17
N THR A 78 12.34 -16.10 6.17
CA THR A 78 10.89 -15.82 6.24
C THR A 78 10.57 -14.56 7.03
N LEU A 79 11.55 -13.98 7.74
CA LEU A 79 11.40 -12.77 8.54
C LEU A 79 12.36 -11.66 8.07
N GLN A 80 12.94 -11.83 6.88
CA GLN A 80 13.87 -10.88 6.28
C GLN A 80 13.12 -9.65 5.74
N LYS A 81 13.88 -8.59 5.52
CA LYS A 81 13.43 -7.35 4.90
C LYS A 81 12.60 -7.59 3.64
N GLY A 82 11.49 -6.88 3.53
CA GLY A 82 10.55 -6.97 2.41
C GLY A 82 9.52 -8.09 2.56
N THR A 83 9.61 -8.92 3.61
CA THR A 83 8.51 -9.81 3.99
C THR A 83 7.33 -8.98 4.48
N THR A 84 6.11 -9.29 4.04
CA THR A 84 4.88 -8.60 4.44
C THR A 84 3.86 -9.54 5.07
N VAL A 85 2.95 -8.98 5.85
CA VAL A 85 1.82 -9.71 6.44
C VAL A 85 0.60 -8.80 6.63
N HIS A 86 -0.58 -9.32 6.28
CA HIS A 86 -1.87 -8.65 6.43
C HIS A 86 -2.51 -8.97 7.78
N THR A 87 -3.17 -7.99 8.39
CA THR A 87 -3.93 -8.12 9.65
C THR A 87 -5.41 -8.01 9.37
N GLN A 88 -6.24 -8.91 9.93
CA GLN A 88 -7.66 -9.00 9.57
C GLN A 88 -8.59 -8.21 10.49
N VAL A 89 -8.38 -8.26 11.81
CA VAL A 89 -9.27 -7.64 12.79
C VAL A 89 -8.47 -6.96 13.89
N GLY A 90 -9.15 -6.09 14.64
CA GLY A 90 -8.55 -5.28 15.70
C GLY A 90 -9.15 -3.88 15.71
N THR A 91 -8.95 -3.14 16.79
CA THR A 91 -9.42 -1.76 16.91
C THR A 91 -8.48 -0.79 16.20
N VAL A 92 -7.16 -1.02 16.31
CA VAL A 92 -6.11 -0.13 15.78
C VAL A 92 -5.48 -0.69 14.51
N ASN A 93 -5.27 -2.00 14.45
CA ASN A 93 -4.46 -2.68 13.44
C ASN A 93 -5.29 -3.45 12.41
N ALA A 94 -6.62 -3.38 12.43
CA ALA A 94 -7.46 -4.00 11.40
C ALA A 94 -7.09 -3.51 9.99
N ASP A 95 -7.13 -4.42 9.03
CA ASP A 95 -6.86 -4.21 7.60
C ASP A 95 -5.50 -3.56 7.27
N ARG A 96 -4.56 -3.58 8.22
CA ARG A 96 -3.21 -3.05 8.01
C ARG A 96 -2.25 -4.13 7.50
N VAL A 97 -1.31 -3.67 6.68
CA VAL A 97 -0.16 -4.46 6.24
C VAL A 97 1.05 -4.06 7.07
N PHE A 98 1.81 -5.03 7.53
CA PHE A 98 3.08 -4.83 8.20
C PHE A 98 4.20 -5.42 7.35
N GLN A 99 5.38 -4.83 7.46
CA GLN A 99 6.60 -5.31 6.80
C GLN A 99 7.72 -5.55 7.81
N PHE A 100 8.50 -6.59 7.55
CA PHE A 100 9.76 -6.84 8.22
C PHE A 100 10.85 -5.96 7.59
N THR A 101 11.73 -5.41 8.41
CA THR A 101 12.79 -4.49 7.95
C THR A 101 14.20 -4.94 8.32
N ALA A 102 14.35 -5.98 9.13
CA ALA A 102 15.66 -6.54 9.48
C ALA A 102 16.29 -7.29 8.30
N ASP A 103 17.57 -7.02 8.04
CA ASP A 103 18.34 -7.70 6.99
C ASP A 103 18.83 -9.06 7.53
N GLU A 104 18.34 -10.15 6.94
CA GLU A 104 18.70 -11.55 7.26
C GLU A 104 18.78 -11.90 8.77
N PRO A 105 17.73 -11.63 9.58
CA PRO A 105 17.81 -11.77 11.04
C PRO A 105 17.92 -13.23 11.50
N VAL A 106 18.82 -13.53 12.43
CA VAL A 106 18.89 -14.81 13.13
C VAL A 106 17.80 -14.88 14.20
N VAL A 107 16.81 -15.74 13.98
CA VAL A 107 15.65 -15.91 14.87
C VAL A 107 16.10 -16.35 16.27
N GLY A 108 15.70 -15.58 17.29
CA GLY A 108 16.03 -15.84 18.69
C GLY A 108 17.33 -15.17 19.17
N THR A 109 18.05 -14.50 18.27
CA THR A 109 19.29 -13.77 18.60
C THR A 109 19.19 -12.31 18.19
N ASP A 110 18.80 -12.06 16.93
CA ASP A 110 18.76 -10.71 16.38
C ASP A 110 17.41 -10.04 16.63
N ALA A 111 17.44 -8.71 16.73
CA ALA A 111 16.23 -7.91 16.84
C ALA A 111 15.41 -7.98 15.55
N ILE A 112 14.13 -8.33 15.65
CA ILE A 112 13.21 -8.41 14.52
C ILE A 112 12.37 -7.14 14.49
N ALA A 113 12.77 -6.21 13.62
CA ALA A 113 12.06 -4.95 13.39
C ALA A 113 10.88 -5.14 12.42
N ILE A 114 9.70 -4.69 12.85
CA ILE A 114 8.44 -4.78 12.11
C ILE A 114 7.76 -3.42 12.16
N ILE A 115 7.39 -2.88 11.00
CA ILE A 115 6.74 -1.56 10.89
C ILE A 115 5.48 -1.67 10.02
N PRO A 116 4.50 -0.76 10.19
CA PRO A 116 3.42 -0.62 9.22
C PRO A 116 3.99 -0.40 7.82
N PHE A 117 3.48 -1.12 6.83
CA PHE A 117 3.79 -0.84 5.43
C PHE A 117 3.08 0.46 5.04
N VAL A 118 3.85 1.42 4.53
CA VAL A 118 3.33 2.69 4.03
C VAL A 118 3.74 2.80 2.57
N SER A 119 2.78 3.12 1.72
CA SER A 119 3.06 3.40 0.31
C SER A 119 4.06 4.56 0.18
N PRO A 120 4.90 4.57 -0.86
CA PRO A 120 5.79 5.70 -1.10
C PRO A 120 5.01 7.01 -1.21
N ASP A 121 5.62 8.12 -0.79
CA ASP A 121 5.05 9.44 -0.99
C ASP A 121 5.02 9.75 -2.50
N ILE A 122 3.85 10.11 -3.01
CA ILE A 122 3.60 10.41 -4.41
C ILE A 122 3.34 11.90 -4.65
N SER A 123 3.49 12.76 -3.64
CA SER A 123 3.20 14.20 -3.73
C SER A 123 3.96 14.87 -4.89
N ASP A 124 5.26 14.57 -5.03
CA ASP A 124 6.09 15.09 -6.14
C ASP A 124 5.57 14.68 -7.53
N VAL A 125 4.96 13.50 -7.64
CA VAL A 125 4.38 13.02 -8.90
C VAL A 125 3.07 13.75 -9.19
N VAL A 126 2.24 13.95 -8.16
CA VAL A 126 0.99 14.72 -8.27
C VAL A 126 1.28 16.14 -8.72
N ASP A 127 2.25 16.82 -8.11
CA ASP A 127 2.63 18.19 -8.48
C ASP A 127 3.08 18.28 -9.95
N LYS A 128 3.85 17.30 -10.42
CA LYS A 128 4.26 17.22 -11.83
C LYS A 128 3.08 16.98 -12.76
N VAL A 129 2.12 16.15 -12.38
CA VAL A 129 0.93 15.87 -13.19
C VAL A 129 0.05 17.11 -13.30
N GLU A 130 -0.15 17.85 -12.20
CA GLU A 130 -0.92 19.10 -12.23
C GLU A 130 -0.20 20.19 -13.05
N ALA A 131 1.13 20.32 -12.94
CA ALA A 131 1.88 21.25 -13.79
C ALA A 131 1.75 20.93 -15.29
N LEU A 132 1.86 19.66 -15.67
CA LEU A 132 1.64 19.23 -17.06
C LEU A 132 0.20 19.46 -17.51
N ARG A 133 -0.77 19.27 -16.62
CA ARG A 133 -2.18 19.55 -16.90
C ARG A 133 -2.39 21.03 -17.19
N ASP A 134 -1.81 21.92 -16.40
CA ASP A 134 -1.90 23.36 -16.61
C ASP A 134 -1.24 23.77 -17.94
N GLU A 135 -0.05 23.24 -18.26
CA GLU A 135 0.60 23.46 -19.55
C GLU A 135 -0.26 23.01 -20.74
N THR A 136 -0.89 21.83 -20.63
CA THR A 136 -1.77 21.32 -21.69
C THR A 136 -3.05 22.13 -21.82
N GLN A 137 -3.58 22.67 -20.72
CA GLN A 137 -4.76 23.54 -20.75
C GLN A 137 -4.44 24.87 -21.45
N VAL A 138 -3.28 25.46 -21.17
CA VAL A 138 -2.81 26.68 -21.88
C VAL A 138 -2.70 26.45 -23.38
N LEU A 139 -2.13 25.31 -23.80
CA LEU A 139 -2.03 24.96 -25.22
C LEU A 139 -3.40 24.78 -25.88
N LYS A 140 -4.35 24.18 -25.16
CA LYS A 140 -5.72 24.01 -25.65
C LYS A 140 -6.41 25.36 -25.85
N ASP A 141 -6.34 26.24 -24.85
CA ASP A 141 -6.94 27.57 -24.91
C ASP A 141 -6.32 28.40 -26.04
N ALA A 142 -5.00 28.33 -26.25
CA ALA A 142 -4.31 29.00 -27.36
C ALA A 142 -4.74 28.46 -28.74
N THR A 143 -4.99 27.15 -28.83
CA THR A 143 -5.48 26.50 -30.05
C THR A 143 -6.91 26.94 -30.37
N GLU A 144 -7.79 26.97 -29.37
CA GLU A 144 -9.18 27.44 -29.51
C GLU A 144 -9.22 28.92 -29.90
N ALA A 145 -8.36 29.75 -29.31
CA ALA A 145 -8.22 31.17 -29.68
C ALA A 145 -7.74 31.34 -31.13
N SER A 146 -6.75 30.56 -31.56
CA SER A 146 -6.25 30.58 -32.94
C SER A 146 -7.31 30.16 -33.95
N ALA A 147 -8.10 29.14 -33.62
CA ALA A 147 -9.24 28.70 -34.45
C ALA A 147 -10.31 29.80 -34.57
N GLY A 148 -10.62 30.50 -33.46
CA GLY A 148 -11.55 31.63 -33.46
C GLY A 148 -11.09 32.80 -34.34
N GLN A 149 -9.80 33.16 -34.26
CA GLN A 149 -9.22 34.21 -35.10
C GLN A 149 -9.24 33.85 -36.59
N ALA A 150 -8.96 32.58 -36.93
CA ALA A 150 -9.04 32.09 -38.30
C ALA A 150 -10.48 32.18 -38.86
N ALA A 151 -11.48 31.79 -38.07
CA ALA A 151 -12.89 31.90 -38.44
C ALA A 151 -13.34 33.35 -38.67
N ALA A 152 -12.92 34.28 -37.81
CA ALA A 152 -13.19 35.71 -37.97
C ALA A 152 -12.55 36.31 -39.23
N SER A 153 -11.29 35.94 -39.49
CA SER A 153 -10.56 36.36 -40.69
C SER A 153 -11.25 35.85 -41.96
N ALA A 154 -11.66 34.58 -41.99
CA ALA A 154 -12.39 34.00 -43.12
C ALA A 154 -13.74 34.72 -43.37
N SER A 155 -14.46 35.06 -42.29
CA SER A 155 -15.71 35.82 -42.38
C SER A 155 -15.49 37.22 -42.96
N THR A 156 -14.42 37.89 -42.56
CA THR A 156 -14.04 39.22 -43.07
C THR A 156 -13.64 39.14 -44.54
N SER A 157 -12.84 38.15 -44.93
CA SER A 157 -12.46 37.93 -46.33
C SER A 157 -13.68 37.64 -47.22
N ALA A 158 -14.63 36.86 -46.73
CA ALA A 158 -15.87 36.58 -47.46
C ALA A 158 -16.73 37.84 -47.64
N ALA A 159 -16.85 38.68 -46.60
CA ALA A 159 -17.56 39.96 -46.68
C ALA A 159 -16.91 40.91 -47.70
N ASN A 160 -15.59 41.05 -47.65
CA ASN A 160 -14.83 41.90 -48.58
C ASN A 160 -14.94 41.42 -50.03
N ALA A 161 -14.97 40.10 -50.27
CA ALA A 161 -15.11 39.53 -51.61
C ALA A 161 -16.49 39.80 -52.25
N GLY A 162 -17.51 40.05 -51.43
CA GLY A 162 -18.87 40.39 -51.89
C GLY A 162 -19.07 41.87 -52.22
N GLN A 163 -18.13 42.74 -51.87
CA GLN A 163 -18.21 44.18 -52.16
C GLN A 163 -17.74 44.47 -53.60
N THR A 164 -18.49 45.28 -54.32
CA THR A 164 -18.05 45.80 -55.63
C THR A 164 -17.39 47.17 -55.49
N ALA A 165 -16.63 47.62 -56.50
CA ALA A 165 -15.96 48.92 -56.45
C ALA A 165 -16.91 50.12 -56.26
N ALA A 166 -18.20 49.96 -56.53
CA ALA A 166 -19.23 50.96 -56.27
C ALA A 166 -19.66 51.02 -54.79
N ASP A 167 -19.58 49.91 -54.05
CA ASP A 167 -20.01 49.80 -52.65
C ASP A 167 -18.99 50.40 -51.65
N VAL A 168 -17.75 50.64 -52.08
CA VAL A 168 -16.63 51.07 -51.21
C VAL A 168 -16.40 52.60 -51.27
N VAL A 169 -17.03 53.31 -52.22
CA VAL A 169 -16.74 54.73 -52.54
C VAL A 169 -17.90 55.69 -52.17
N ALA A 170 -19.01 55.18 -51.67
CA ALA A 170 -20.14 55.97 -51.14
C ALA A 170 -19.98 56.25 -49.64
#